data_AF-A0A7Z9Y0J9-F1
#
_entry.id   AF-A0A7Z9Y0J9-F1
#
_cell.length_a   1.000
_cell.length_b   1.000
_cell.length_c   1.000
_cell.angle_alpha   90.00
_cell.angle_beta   90.00
_cell.angle_gamma   90.00
#
_symmetry.space_group_name_H-M   'P 1'
#
loop_
_entity.id
_entity.type
_entity.pdbx_description
1 polymer ?
#
loop_
_entity_poly.entity_id
_entity_poly.type
_entity_poly.pdbx_seq_one_letter_code
_entity_poly.pdbx_strand_id
1 'polypeptide(L)'
;MSSIRRATILKLAAMAHEMNLDVMSGPLVRQANGRWTIGQDDLISWLEEHNGEDLVFVMGTMTAEQRLETRTCHTCGRDYTGIDCPYCRANRIRLRG
;
A
#
# COMPACT_ATOMS: atom_id res chain seq x y z
N MET A 1 -2.34 -17.89 3.21
CA MET A 1 -1.46 -16.89 3.86
C MET A 1 -1.10 -15.69 2.96
N SER A 2 -1.27 -15.75 1.64
CA SER A 2 -1.15 -14.59 0.74
C SER A 2 -2.22 -13.50 0.97
N SER A 3 -3.35 -13.84 1.59
CA SER A 3 -4.48 -12.92 1.79
C SER A 3 -4.18 -11.76 2.74
N ILE A 4 -3.44 -11.98 3.83
CA ILE A 4 -3.17 -10.92 4.84
C ILE A 4 -2.22 -9.86 4.27
N ARG A 5 -1.17 -10.28 3.56
CA ARG A 5 -0.25 -9.33 2.91
C ARG A 5 -0.98 -8.52 1.85
N ARG A 6 -1.74 -9.18 0.97
CA ARG A 6 -2.56 -8.50 -0.03
C ARG A 6 -3.53 -7.50 0.60
N ALA A 7 -4.27 -7.90 1.64
CA ALA A 7 -5.17 -7.01 2.36
C ALA A 7 -4.45 -5.81 2.99
N THR A 8 -3.23 -6.03 3.50
CA THR A 8 -2.40 -4.96 4.07
C THR A 8 -1.95 -3.97 3.01
N ILE A 9 -1.52 -4.44 1.83
CA ILE A 9 -1.10 -3.53 0.76
C ILE A 9 -2.30 -2.77 0.18
N LEU A 10 -3.46 -3.43 0.02
CA LEU A 10 -4.69 -2.74 -0.38
C LEU A 10 -5.12 -1.68 0.65
N LYS A 11 -4.92 -1.95 1.95
CA LYS A 11 -5.14 -0.95 3.00
C LYS A 11 -4.20 0.24 2.89
N LEU A 12 -2.93 0.02 2.53
CA LEU A 12 -1.98 1.11 2.28
C LEU A 12 -2.43 1.98 1.10
N ALA A 13 -2.83 1.35 -0.01
CA ALA A 13 -3.35 2.06 -1.19
C ALA A 13 -4.58 2.91 -0.84
N ALA A 14 -5.52 2.36 -0.06
CA ALA A 14 -6.69 3.12 0.41
C ALA A 14 -6.30 4.34 1.27
N MET A 15 -5.35 4.17 2.20
CA MET A 15 -4.85 5.27 3.03
C MET A 15 -4.16 6.36 2.20
N ALA A 16 -3.42 5.97 1.16
CA ALA A 16 -2.79 6.92 0.25
C ALA A 16 -3.84 7.74 -0.53
N HIS A 17 -4.90 7.10 -1.03
CA HIS A 17 -6.03 7.81 -1.64
C HIS A 17 -6.74 8.77 -0.66
N GLU A 18 -6.94 8.37 0.61
CA GLU A 18 -7.51 9.26 1.64
C GLU A 18 -6.66 10.52 1.88
N MET A 19 -5.36 10.46 1.55
CA MET A 19 -4.42 11.58 1.63
C MET A 19 -4.30 12.37 0.32
N ASN A 20 -5.14 12.10 -0.69
CA ASN A 20 -5.06 12.64 -2.05
C ASN A 20 -3.71 12.36 -2.73
N LEU A 21 -3.12 11.18 -2.48
CA LEU A 21 -1.94 10.71 -3.19
C LEU A 21 -2.36 9.83 -4.37
N ASP A 22 -1.57 9.88 -5.43
CA ASP A 22 -1.73 9.02 -6.59
C ASP A 22 -1.22 7.60 -6.32
N VAL A 23 -1.99 6.60 -6.75
CA VAL A 23 -1.67 5.19 -6.55
C VAL A 23 -1.94 4.42 -7.83
N MET A 24 -0.90 3.79 -8.36
CA MET A 24 -1.03 2.78 -9.41
C MET A 24 -1.08 1.38 -8.81
N SER A 25 -2.07 0.57 -9.21
CA SER A 25 -2.17 -0.82 -8.75
C SER A 25 -2.60 -1.77 -9.87
N GLY A 26 -1.92 -2.90 -9.98
CA GLY A 26 -2.22 -3.89 -11.02
C GLY A 26 -0.99 -4.70 -11.45
N PRO A 27 -1.15 -5.57 -12.45
CA PRO A 27 -0.01 -6.25 -13.05
C PRO A 27 0.89 -5.25 -13.77
N LEU A 28 2.20 -5.37 -13.55
CA LEU A 28 3.21 -4.67 -14.36
C LEU A 28 3.39 -5.45 -15.66
N VAL A 29 3.07 -4.80 -16.79
CA VAL A 29 3.17 -5.40 -18.12
C VAL A 29 3.98 -4.48 -19.01
N ARG A 30 4.91 -5.07 -19.77
CA ARG A 30 5.57 -4.37 -20.88
C ARG A 30 4.73 -4.55 -22.13
N GLN A 31 4.25 -3.45 -22.68
CA GLN A 31 3.48 -3.44 -23.93
C GLN A 31 4.39 -3.67 -25.15
N ALA A 32 3.76 -4.00 -26.29
CA ALA A 32 4.46 -4.25 -27.56
C ALA A 32 5.24 -3.01 -28.07
N ASN A 33 4.76 -1.81 -27.76
CA ASN A 33 5.43 -0.54 -28.05
C ASN A 33 6.63 -0.25 -27.13
N GLY A 34 6.92 -1.14 -26.17
CA GLY A 34 8.02 -1.02 -25.22
C GLY A 34 7.71 -0.23 -23.94
N ARG A 35 6.53 0.38 -23.82
CA ARG A 35 6.07 1.11 -22.63
C ARG A 35 5.65 0.17 -21.51
N TRP A 36 5.66 0.68 -20.28
CA TRP A 36 5.26 -0.06 -19.09
C TRP A 36 3.91 0.43 -18.58
N THR A 37 3.01 -0.51 -18.35
CA THR A 37 1.71 -0.24 -17.70
C THR A 37 1.60 -0.97 -16.38
N ILE A 38 0.97 -0.33 -15.39
CA ILE A 38 0.53 -0.96 -14.14
C ILE A 38 -0.99 -0.93 -14.15
N GLY A 39 -1.63 -2.09 -14.23
CA GLY A 39 -3.10 -2.12 -14.36
C GLY A 39 -3.54 -1.57 -15.71
N GLN A 40 -4.20 -0.41 -15.72
CA GLN A 40 -4.60 0.29 -16.95
C GLN A 40 -3.79 1.55 -17.22
N ASP A 41 -2.93 1.94 -16.28
CA ASP A 41 -2.24 3.23 -16.32
C ASP A 41 -0.84 3.06 -16.90
N ASP A 42 -0.41 4.03 -17.69
CA ASP A 42 0.96 4.07 -18.22
C ASP A 42 1.91 4.75 -17.24
N LEU A 43 2.97 4.02 -16.85
CA LEU A 43 3.92 4.46 -15.85
C LEU A 43 4.72 5.69 -16.30
N ILE A 44 5.08 5.78 -17.58
CA ILE A 44 5.92 6.87 -18.09
C ILE A 44 5.12 8.16 -18.13
N SER A 45 3.89 8.12 -18.62
CA SER A 45 3.05 9.33 -18.65
C SER A 45 2.75 9.87 -17.26
N TRP A 46 2.55 9.00 -16.27
CA TRP A 46 2.40 9.46 -14.88
C TRP A 46 3.68 10.10 -14.33
N LEU A 47 4.86 9.53 -14.60
CA LEU A 47 6.12 10.15 -14.20
C LEU A 47 6.37 11.50 -14.89
N GLU A 48 5.92 11.65 -16.14
CA GLU A 48 5.99 12.92 -16.87
C GLU A 48 5.11 13.99 -16.22
N GLU A 49 3.93 13.63 -15.70
CA GLU A 49 3.02 14.55 -14.99
C GLU A 49 3.65 15.11 -13.70
N HIS A 50 4.51 14.33 -13.04
CA HIS A 50 5.22 14.73 -11.82
C HIS A 50 6.67 15.21 -12.06
N ASN A 51 7.03 15.55 -13.31
CA ASN A 51 8.40 15.94 -13.63
C ASN A 51 8.84 17.21 -12.87
N GLY A 52 9.93 17.10 -12.10
CA GLY A 52 10.50 18.19 -11.31
C GLY A 52 10.01 18.24 -9.86
N GLU A 53 9.17 17.29 -9.43
CA GLU A 53 8.72 17.15 -8.05
C GLU A 53 9.59 16.18 -7.23
N ASP A 54 9.68 16.40 -5.92
CA ASP A 54 10.27 15.43 -4.98
C ASP A 54 9.23 14.36 -4.62
N LEU A 55 9.44 13.13 -5.09
CA LEU A 55 8.47 12.04 -4.96
C LEU A 55 8.92 10.96 -3.97
N VAL A 56 7.94 10.38 -3.26
CA VAL A 56 8.10 9.11 -2.54
C VAL A 56 7.45 8.00 -3.37
N PHE A 57 8.24 7.07 -3.89
CA PHE A 57 7.74 5.94 -4.68
C PHE A 57 7.77 4.64 -3.86
N VAL A 58 6.60 4.05 -3.61
CA VAL A 58 6.45 2.81 -2.85
C VAL A 58 6.02 1.67 -3.77
N MET A 59 6.91 0.71 -4.01
CA MET A 59 6.61 -0.49 -4.80
C MET A 59 6.56 -1.73 -3.92
N GLY A 60 5.53 -2.55 -4.09
CA GLY A 60 5.39 -3.83 -3.42
C GLY A 60 4.72 -4.86 -4.31
N THR A 61 5.25 -6.07 -4.35
CA THR A 61 4.62 -7.19 -5.05
C THR A 61 3.40 -7.71 -4.28
N MET A 62 2.28 -7.89 -5.00
CA MET A 62 1.03 -8.44 -4.45
C MET A 62 1.06 -9.96 -4.25
N THR A 63 1.99 -10.65 -4.92
CA THR A 63 2.04 -12.13 -4.97
C THR A 63 3.18 -12.70 -4.15
N ALA A 64 4.08 -11.86 -3.61
CA ALA A 64 5.22 -12.35 -2.87
C ALA A 64 4.80 -13.09 -1.59
N GLU A 65 5.43 -14.24 -1.39
CA GLU A 65 5.18 -15.12 -0.25
C GLU A 65 5.82 -14.64 1.05
N GLN A 66 6.66 -13.58 1.03
CA GLN A 66 7.24 -13.10 2.28
C GLN A 66 6.11 -12.71 3.24
N ARG A 67 6.21 -13.26 4.45
CA ARG A 67 5.28 -13.02 5.52
C ARG A 67 5.50 -11.61 6.04
N LEU A 68 4.41 -10.93 6.38
CA LEU A 68 4.51 -9.72 7.18
C LEU A 68 5.03 -10.12 8.56
N GLU A 69 6.05 -9.41 9.03
CA GLU A 69 6.59 -9.61 10.36
C GLU A 69 5.58 -9.20 11.42
N THR A 70 5.46 -10.04 12.44
CA THR A 70 4.73 -9.72 13.67
C THR A 70 5.57 -8.77 14.50
N ARG A 71 4.94 -7.72 15.03
CA ARG A 71 5.58 -6.72 15.87
C ARG A 71 4.74 -6.43 17.10
N THR A 72 5.38 -6.02 18.18
CA THR A 72 4.69 -5.66 19.42
C THR A 72 4.25 -4.21 19.39
N CYS A 73 2.99 -3.94 19.72
CA CYS A 73 2.46 -2.58 19.79
C CYS A 73 3.04 -1.82 20.99
N HIS A 74 3.72 -0.71 20.74
CA HIS A 74 4.27 0.13 21.81
C HIS A 74 3.21 0.85 22.67
N THR A 75 1.95 0.84 22.27
CA THR A 75 0.86 1.47 23.04
C THR A 75 0.17 0.49 23.99
N CYS A 76 -0.07 -0.76 23.57
CA CYS A 76 -0.84 -1.73 24.37
C CYS A 76 -0.09 -3.03 24.68
N GLY A 77 1.14 -3.18 24.21
CA GLY A 77 2.00 -4.36 24.45
C GLY A 77 1.57 -5.63 23.72
N ARG A 78 0.53 -5.60 22.88
CA ARG A 78 0.06 -6.78 22.14
C ARG A 78 0.77 -6.93 20.81
N ASP A 79 1.05 -8.18 20.44
CA ASP A 79 1.56 -8.51 19.12
C ASP A 79 0.49 -8.34 18.04
N TYR A 80 0.91 -7.85 16.89
CA TYR A 80 0.06 -7.68 15.73
C TYR A 80 0.84 -7.82 14.42
N THR A 81 0.12 -8.12 13.34
CA THR A 81 0.63 -8.17 11.97
C THR A 81 -0.19 -7.21 11.12
N GLY A 82 0.45 -6.27 10.43
CA GLY A 82 -0.21 -5.28 9.58
C GLY A 82 0.35 -3.86 9.78
N ILE A 83 -0.33 -2.86 9.20
CA ILE A 83 0.08 -1.44 9.25
C ILE A 83 -0.09 -0.85 10.65
N ASP A 84 -1.20 -1.15 11.32
CA ASP A 84 -1.57 -0.58 12.60
C ASP A 84 -2.16 -1.65 13.54
N CYS A 85 -1.96 -1.44 14.85
CA CYS A 85 -2.46 -2.34 15.88
C CYS A 85 -4.00 -2.35 15.87
N PRO A 86 -4.65 -3.50 15.58
CA PRO A 86 -6.11 -3.56 15.44
C PRO A 86 -6.82 -3.29 16.77
N TYR A 87 -6.21 -3.68 17.89
CA TYR A 87 -6.75 -3.48 19.24
C TYR A 87 -6.82 -2.00 19.62
N CYS A 88 -5.73 -1.26 19.40
CA CYS A 88 -5.71 0.19 19.65
C CYS A 88 -6.62 0.95 18.69
N ARG A 89 -6.69 0.53 17.42
CA ARG A 89 -7.61 1.13 16.44
C ARG A 89 -9.06 0.98 16.88
N ALA A 90 -9.50 -0.23 17.24
CA ALA A 90 -10.86 -0.49 17.70
C ALA A 90 -11.22 0.33 18.95
N ASN A 91 -10.29 0.43 19.91
CA ASN A 91 -10.49 1.26 21.10
C ASN A 91 -10.65 2.75 20.76
N ARG A 92 -9.85 3.31 19.83
CA ARG A 92 -10.00 4.71 19.41
C ARG A 92 -11.35 4.97 18.75
N ILE A 93 -11.84 4.06 17.92
CA ILE A 93 -13.16 4.18 17.28
C ILE A 93 -14.24 4.22 18.36
N ARG A 94 -14.20 3.27 19.32
CA ARG A 94 -15.17 3.21 20.42
C ARG A 94 -15.17 4.46 21.31
N LEU A 95 -14.00 5.06 21.53
CA LEU A 95 -13.85 6.25 22.37
C LEU A 95 -14.25 7.56 21.66
N ARG A 96 -14.33 7.56 20.32
CA ARG A 96 -14.67 8.74 19.54
C ARG A 96 -16.16 8.90 19.24
N GLY A 97 -16.98 7.89 19.53
CA GLY A 97 -18.44 7.95 19.37
C GLY A 97 -18.85 8.19 17.93
#